data_AF-A0A0C9X8I4-F1
#
_entry.id   AF-A0A0C9X8I4-F1
#
_cell.length_a   1.000
_cell.length_b   1.000
_cell.length_c   1.000
_cell.angle_alpha   90.00
_cell.angle_beta   90.00
_cell.angle_gamma   90.00
#
_symmetry.space_group_name_H-M   'P 1'
#
loop_
_entity.id
_entity.type
_entity.pdbx_description
1 polymer ?
#
loop_
_entity_poly.entity_id
_entity_poly.type
_entity_poly.pdbx_seq_one_letter_code
_entity_poly.pdbx_strand_id
1 'polypeptide(L)'
;MPWQSIREPNTQRHDEPTPDIERSHYFSPSRFYCVETITAPCGVVIAWTKFHKSESPTNTLNFLESVYPTAESCPDYICIDKACLLLRTAISNGSWDRIWKHTTWFIVDSYHYINHRVGDYICRKWCNPAPLNGSAPNLVVVEKDKHGRSYYKRAFNTQACEQLNAWLGGFESILKRTTQGNFDWFLHSMLFYHSRYVMEKQMKRPYMEEEKDVESDFEDDT
;
A
#
# COMPACT_ATOMS: atom_id res chain seq x y z
N MET A 1 -5.90 -42.69 -11.32
CA MET A 1 -6.34 -41.78 -10.23
C MET A 1 -6.65 -40.41 -10.84
N PRO A 2 -7.92 -40.03 -11.09
CA PRO A 2 -8.24 -38.83 -11.86
C PRO A 2 -8.91 -37.77 -10.97
N TRP A 3 -8.16 -37.02 -10.15
CA TRP A 3 -8.72 -35.90 -9.36
C TRP A 3 -7.73 -34.77 -9.09
N GLN A 4 -6.88 -34.43 -10.06
CA GLN A 4 -6.19 -33.13 -10.03
C GLN A 4 -6.93 -32.18 -10.98
N SER A 5 -7.73 -31.29 -10.40
CA SER A 5 -8.23 -30.12 -11.12
C SER A 5 -7.04 -29.23 -11.41
N ILE A 6 -6.69 -29.14 -12.69
CA ILE A 6 -5.84 -28.08 -13.23
C ILE A 6 -6.61 -26.78 -12.98
N ARG A 7 -6.29 -26.07 -11.90
CA ARG A 7 -6.68 -24.67 -11.76
C ARG A 7 -5.56 -23.86 -12.35
N GLU A 8 -5.82 -23.31 -13.54
CA GLU A 8 -5.01 -22.21 -14.03
C GLU A 8 -4.97 -21.10 -12.96
N PRO A 9 -3.82 -20.45 -12.73
CA PRO A 9 -3.74 -19.33 -11.82
C PRO A 9 -4.73 -18.26 -12.27
N ASN A 10 -5.63 -17.85 -11.37
CA ASN A 10 -6.55 -16.75 -11.65
C ASN A 10 -5.72 -15.49 -11.90
N THR A 11 -5.73 -15.01 -13.15
CA THR A 11 -4.93 -13.88 -13.66
C THR A 11 -5.66 -12.54 -13.52
N GLN A 12 -6.73 -12.51 -12.71
CA GLN A 12 -7.55 -11.33 -12.51
C GLN A 12 -6.77 -10.25 -11.73
N ARG A 13 -6.68 -9.05 -12.32
CA ARG A 13 -6.05 -7.88 -11.70
C ARG A 13 -6.93 -7.36 -10.56
N HIS A 14 -6.32 -6.76 -9.55
CA HIS A 14 -7.03 -6.22 -8.37
C HIS A 14 -8.15 -5.20 -8.72
N ASP A 15 -8.05 -4.56 -9.89
CA ASP A 15 -9.01 -3.57 -10.38
C ASP A 15 -10.25 -4.15 -11.09
N GLU A 16 -10.27 -5.46 -11.39
CA GLU A 16 -11.39 -6.07 -12.11
C GLU A 16 -12.48 -6.56 -11.14
N PRO A 17 -13.74 -6.13 -11.29
CA PRO A 17 -14.82 -6.63 -10.46
C PRO A 17 -14.97 -8.14 -10.67
N THR A 18 -14.94 -8.90 -9.58
CA THR A 18 -15.25 -10.33 -9.61
C THR A 18 -16.65 -10.52 -10.17
N PRO A 19 -16.84 -11.30 -11.25
CA PRO A 19 -18.19 -11.53 -11.79
C PRO A 19 -19.03 -12.25 -10.73
N ASP A 20 -20.13 -11.61 -10.32
CA ASP A 20 -21.12 -12.23 -9.45
C ASP A 20 -21.77 -13.39 -10.22
N ILE A 21 -21.44 -14.62 -9.82
CA ILE A 21 -22.13 -15.81 -10.31
C ILE A 21 -23.49 -15.85 -9.61
N GLU A 22 -24.53 -15.32 -10.26
CA GLU A 22 -25.90 -15.49 -9.80
C GLU A 22 -26.24 -16.98 -9.76
N ARG A 23 -26.30 -17.54 -8.55
CA ARG A 23 -26.85 -18.88 -8.30
C ARG A 23 -28.26 -18.72 -7.77
N SER A 24 -29.26 -19.10 -8.56
CA SER A 24 -30.65 -19.08 -8.12
C SER A 24 -30.81 -19.98 -6.88
N HIS A 25 -31.47 -19.47 -5.84
CA HIS A 25 -31.90 -20.21 -4.64
C HIS A 25 -30.78 -20.68 -3.67
N TYR A 26 -29.73 -19.88 -3.45
CA TYR A 26 -28.77 -20.15 -2.38
C TYR A 26 -28.55 -18.90 -1.51
N PHE A 27 -28.81 -18.99 -0.20
CA PHE A 27 -28.36 -18.00 0.77
C PHE A 27 -26.91 -18.31 1.11
N SER A 28 -25.96 -17.59 0.51
CA SER A 28 -24.56 -17.62 0.94
C SER A 28 -24.29 -16.48 1.92
N PRO A 29 -23.56 -16.70 3.02
CA PRO A 29 -23.18 -15.61 3.90
C PRO A 29 -22.37 -14.56 3.14
N SER A 30 -22.65 -13.29 3.43
CA SER A 30 -21.95 -12.15 2.84
C SER A 30 -20.44 -12.27 3.07
N ARG A 31 -19.68 -12.36 1.98
CA ARG A 31 -18.22 -12.24 2.00
C ARG A 31 -17.86 -10.78 1.79
N PHE A 32 -16.78 -10.32 2.40
CA PHE A 32 -16.22 -9.02 2.06
C PHE A 32 -15.42 -9.14 0.75
N TYR A 33 -15.35 -8.05 -0.02
CA TYR A 33 -14.64 -7.96 -1.29
C TYR A 33 -13.12 -8.02 -1.07
N CYS A 34 -12.59 -7.12 -0.25
CA CYS A 34 -11.17 -7.10 0.08
C CYS A 34 -10.92 -6.60 1.51
N VAL A 35 -9.70 -6.84 1.98
CA VAL A 35 -9.11 -6.16 3.14
C VAL A 35 -8.24 -5.05 2.59
N GLU A 36 -8.48 -3.83 3.05
CA GLU A 36 -7.64 -2.67 2.76
C GLU A 36 -6.73 -2.41 3.96
N THR A 37 -5.45 -2.11 3.72
CA THR A 37 -4.47 -1.82 4.78
C THR A 37 -3.78 -0.48 4.54
N ILE A 38 -3.44 0.20 5.62
CA ILE A 38 -2.56 1.37 5.61
C ILE A 38 -1.25 0.95 6.27
N THR A 39 -0.16 1.06 5.53
CA THR A 39 1.18 0.65 5.98
C THR A 39 2.14 1.83 5.88
N ALA A 40 2.89 2.08 6.95
CA ALA A 40 3.98 3.04 6.93
C ALA A 40 5.11 2.54 6.00
N PRO A 41 5.97 3.43 5.46
CA PRO A 41 7.06 3.02 4.58
C PRO A 41 8.04 1.99 5.18
N CYS A 42 8.15 1.94 6.51
CA CYS A 42 8.97 0.96 7.22
C CYS A 42 8.35 -0.45 7.29
N GLY A 43 7.12 -0.65 6.81
CA GLY A 43 6.39 -1.92 6.85
C GLY A 43 5.49 -2.08 8.09
N VAL A 44 5.40 -1.08 8.97
CA VAL A 44 4.48 -1.09 10.11
C VAL A 44 3.05 -0.85 9.64
N VAL A 45 2.13 -1.73 10.03
CA VAL A 45 0.70 -1.60 9.72
C VAL A 45 0.10 -0.57 10.67
N ILE A 46 -0.50 0.48 10.12
CA ILE A 46 -1.15 1.58 10.86
C ILE A 46 -2.61 1.22 11.12
N ALA A 47 -3.33 0.81 10.08
CA ALA A 47 -4.76 0.51 10.16
C ALA A 47 -5.15 -0.51 9.08
N TRP A 48 -6.31 -1.15 9.27
CA TRP A 48 -6.91 -1.99 8.25
C TRP A 48 -8.43 -1.92 8.36
N THR A 49 -9.11 -2.22 7.25
CA THR A 49 -10.57 -2.33 7.21
C THR A 49 -11.02 -3.37 6.19
N LYS A 50 -12.29 -3.78 6.26
CA LYS A 50 -12.94 -4.64 5.27
C LYS A 50 -13.82 -3.80 4.36
N PHE A 51 -13.66 -3.97 3.06
CA PHE A 51 -14.63 -3.46 2.10
C PHE A 51 -15.59 -4.55 1.69
N HIS A 52 -16.88 -4.36 2.00
CA HIS A 52 -17.88 -5.40 1.79
C HIS A 52 -18.21 -5.63 0.31
N LYS A 53 -18.34 -4.55 -0.47
CA LYS A 53 -18.88 -4.61 -1.84
C LYS A 53 -17.83 -4.32 -2.92
N SER A 54 -16.96 -3.35 -2.68
CA SER A 54 -15.95 -2.93 -3.65
C SER A 54 -14.87 -2.10 -2.98
N GLU A 55 -13.68 -2.12 -3.58
CA GLU A 55 -12.60 -1.20 -3.28
C GLU A 55 -12.84 0.14 -3.99
N SER A 56 -13.98 0.78 -3.74
CA SER A 56 -14.34 2.05 -4.37
C SER A 56 -13.51 3.22 -3.80
N PRO A 57 -13.25 4.27 -4.60
CA PRO A 57 -12.61 5.49 -4.11
C PRO A 57 -13.31 6.10 -2.90
N THR A 58 -14.65 6.04 -2.85
CA THR A 58 -15.44 6.52 -1.71
C THR A 58 -15.17 5.71 -0.45
N ASN A 59 -15.11 4.37 -0.56
CA ASN A 59 -14.79 3.52 0.59
C ASN A 59 -13.36 3.78 1.10
N THR A 60 -12.41 3.94 0.19
CA THR A 60 -11.03 4.30 0.52
C THR A 60 -10.96 5.68 1.20
N LEU A 61 -11.63 6.71 0.67
CA LEU A 61 -11.66 8.03 1.32
C LEU A 61 -12.28 7.98 2.71
N ASN A 62 -13.42 7.29 2.86
CA ASN A 62 -14.05 7.13 4.17
C ASN A 62 -13.13 6.41 5.15
N PHE A 63 -12.39 5.41 4.68
CA PHE A 63 -11.40 4.73 5.51
C PHE A 63 -10.26 5.66 5.91
N LEU A 64 -9.69 6.43 4.98
CA LEU A 64 -8.65 7.42 5.28
C LEU A 64 -9.15 8.49 6.26
N GLU A 65 -10.35 9.04 6.08
CA GLU A 65 -10.94 10.02 6.99
C GLU A 65 -11.24 9.42 8.39
N SER A 66 -11.50 8.12 8.47
CA SER A 66 -11.67 7.44 9.77
C SER A 66 -10.37 7.24 10.53
N VAL A 67 -9.25 7.06 9.81
CA VAL A 67 -7.92 6.88 10.40
C VAL A 67 -7.26 8.22 10.69
N TYR A 68 -7.51 9.23 9.85
CA TYR A 68 -6.96 10.58 9.93
C TYR A 68 -8.07 11.63 10.03
N PRO A 69 -8.79 11.70 11.18
CA PRO A 69 -9.97 12.54 11.33
C PRO A 69 -9.66 14.04 11.41
N THR A 70 -8.41 14.42 11.68
CA THR A 70 -7.98 15.82 11.80
C THR A 70 -6.81 16.14 10.88
N ALA A 71 -6.63 17.44 10.58
CA ALA A 71 -5.53 17.91 9.73
C ALA A 71 -4.15 17.53 10.29
N GLU A 72 -4.00 17.55 11.62
CA GLU A 72 -2.75 17.23 12.32
C GLU A 72 -2.45 15.73 12.30
N SER A 73 -3.48 14.89 12.15
CA SER A 73 -3.30 13.44 12.05
C SER A 73 -2.91 12.99 10.64
N CYS A 74 -3.16 13.82 9.62
CA CYS A 74 -2.92 13.48 8.23
C CYS A 74 -1.42 13.39 7.91
N PRO A 75 -0.96 12.36 7.17
CA PRO A 75 0.40 12.32 6.66
C PRO A 75 0.59 13.31 5.50
N ASP A 76 1.82 13.79 5.29
CA ASP A 76 2.15 14.67 4.16
C ASP A 76 1.87 13.99 2.81
N TYR A 77 2.04 12.66 2.74
CA TYR A 77 1.86 11.88 1.52
C TYR A 77 1.08 10.60 1.80
N ILE A 78 0.17 10.25 0.89
CA ILE A 78 -0.48 8.93 0.82
C ILE A 78 -0.19 8.36 -0.56
N CYS A 79 0.44 7.18 -0.58
CA CYS A 79 0.70 6.42 -1.80
C CYS A 79 -0.38 5.36 -2.00
N ILE A 80 -1.07 5.39 -3.14
CA ILE A 80 -2.09 4.42 -3.51
C ILE A 80 -2.22 4.36 -5.04
N ASP A 81 -2.33 3.15 -5.60
CA ASP A 81 -2.32 2.92 -7.05
C ASP A 81 -3.35 3.79 -7.78
N LYS A 82 -4.55 3.93 -7.22
CA LYS A 82 -5.66 4.72 -7.79
C LYS A 82 -5.76 6.15 -7.25
N ALA A 83 -4.67 6.76 -6.79
CA ALA A 83 -4.66 8.12 -6.20
C ALA A 83 -5.31 9.17 -7.11
N CYS A 84 -5.15 9.08 -8.44
CA CYS A 84 -5.79 10.03 -9.35
C CYS A 84 -7.32 9.93 -9.35
N LEU A 85 -7.87 8.73 -9.18
CA LEU A 85 -9.31 8.52 -9.06
C LEU A 85 -9.80 8.95 -7.66
N LEU A 86 -9.04 8.63 -6.63
CA LEU A 86 -9.30 9.08 -5.26
C LEU A 86 -9.38 10.60 -5.16
N LEU A 87 -8.43 11.30 -5.79
CA LEU A 87 -8.40 12.76 -5.86
C LEU A 87 -9.62 13.33 -6.60
N ARG A 88 -10.03 12.73 -7.72
CA ARG A 88 -11.27 13.13 -8.42
C ARG A 88 -12.49 13.02 -7.51
N THR A 89 -12.60 11.91 -6.77
CA THR A 89 -13.70 11.71 -5.82
C THR A 89 -13.66 12.71 -4.67
N ALA A 90 -12.47 13.00 -4.11
CA ALA A 90 -12.30 13.99 -3.04
C ALA A 90 -12.68 15.40 -3.49
N ILE A 91 -12.36 15.77 -4.74
CA ILE A 91 -12.80 17.05 -5.32
C ILE A 91 -14.32 17.05 -5.47
N SER A 92 -14.88 15.97 -6.02
CA SER A 92 -16.32 15.88 -6.31
C SER A 92 -17.19 15.89 -5.05
N ASN A 93 -16.73 15.30 -3.94
CA ASN A 93 -17.48 15.23 -2.69
C ASN A 93 -17.14 16.37 -1.71
N GLY A 94 -16.24 17.28 -2.10
CA GLY A 94 -15.81 18.43 -1.31
C GLY A 94 -14.83 18.11 -0.17
N SER A 95 -14.40 16.86 0.03
CA SER A 95 -13.42 16.53 1.07
C SER A 95 -12.02 17.05 0.74
N TRP A 96 -11.73 17.28 -0.55
CA TRP A 96 -10.48 17.90 -0.99
C TRP A 96 -10.28 19.29 -0.37
N ASP A 97 -11.19 20.22 -0.60
CA ASP A 97 -11.07 21.58 -0.04
C ASP A 97 -11.26 21.63 1.48
N ARG A 98 -11.99 20.65 2.06
CA ARG A 98 -12.23 20.57 3.50
C ARG A 98 -10.99 20.12 4.29
N ILE A 99 -10.28 19.11 3.82
CA ILE A 99 -9.19 18.44 4.57
C ILE A 99 -7.95 18.34 3.69
N TRP A 100 -8.03 17.55 2.62
CA TRP A 100 -6.85 16.98 1.95
C TRP A 100 -5.94 17.99 1.26
N LYS A 101 -6.50 19.06 0.69
CA LYS A 101 -5.76 20.06 -0.10
C LYS A 101 -4.61 20.72 0.66
N HIS A 102 -4.74 20.84 1.97
CA HIS A 102 -3.78 21.55 2.82
C HIS A 102 -2.93 20.62 3.68
N THR A 103 -3.22 19.30 3.67
CA THR A 103 -2.62 18.34 4.59
C THR A 103 -1.86 17.23 3.89
N THR A 104 -2.36 16.74 2.74
CA THR A 104 -1.87 15.49 2.17
C THR A 104 -1.82 15.54 0.65
N TRP A 105 -0.71 15.06 0.10
CA TRP A 105 -0.56 14.80 -1.32
C TRP A 105 -0.81 13.33 -1.65
N PHE A 106 -1.77 13.08 -2.53
CA PHE A 106 -2.03 11.74 -3.06
C PHE A 106 -1.08 11.43 -4.22
N ILE A 107 -0.24 10.43 -4.06
CA ILE A 107 0.70 9.96 -5.09
C ILE A 107 0.34 8.55 -5.55
N VAL A 108 0.53 8.28 -6.85
CA VAL A 108 0.41 6.92 -7.41
C VAL A 108 1.77 6.22 -7.39
N ASP A 109 1.80 4.90 -7.54
CA ASP A 109 3.05 4.17 -7.67
C ASP A 109 3.74 4.40 -9.05
N SER A 110 4.98 3.94 -9.14
CA SER A 110 5.82 3.89 -10.35
C SER A 110 5.11 3.40 -11.62
N TYR A 111 4.56 2.21 -11.50
CA TYR A 111 3.95 1.47 -12.59
C TYR A 111 2.64 2.14 -13.03
N HIS A 112 1.77 2.52 -12.10
CA HIS A 112 0.55 3.27 -12.44
C HIS A 112 0.89 4.59 -13.14
N TYR A 113 1.85 5.35 -12.61
CA TYR A 113 2.23 6.64 -13.19
C TYR A 113 2.72 6.51 -14.64
N ILE A 114 3.58 5.52 -14.93
CA ILE A 114 4.12 5.31 -16.28
C ILE A 114 2.99 5.04 -17.29
N ASN A 115 2.00 4.24 -16.89
CA ASN A 115 0.89 3.86 -17.76
C ASN A 115 -0.16 4.97 -17.92
N HIS A 116 -0.37 5.80 -16.90
CA HIS A 116 -1.51 6.73 -16.87
C HIS A 116 -1.15 8.19 -17.17
N ARG A 117 0.10 8.62 -16.93
CA ARG A 117 0.52 10.04 -17.05
C ARG A 117 0.30 10.68 -18.43
N VAL A 118 0.24 9.88 -19.50
CA VAL A 118 0.05 10.40 -20.86
C VAL A 118 -1.41 10.77 -21.11
N GLY A 119 -2.34 9.94 -20.61
CA GLY A 119 -3.78 10.10 -20.84
C GLY A 119 -4.52 10.85 -19.73
N ASP A 120 -3.99 10.85 -18.50
CA ASP A 120 -4.63 11.48 -17.36
C ASP A 120 -3.83 12.69 -16.85
N TYR A 121 -4.38 13.89 -17.11
CA TYR A 121 -3.82 15.15 -16.65
C TYR A 121 -3.71 15.24 -15.11
N ILE A 122 -4.71 14.72 -14.38
CA ILE A 122 -4.70 14.74 -12.92
C ILE A 122 -3.57 13.86 -12.40
N CYS A 123 -3.46 12.63 -12.94
CA CYS A 123 -2.37 11.71 -12.56
C CYS A 123 -0.99 12.36 -12.81
N ARG A 124 -0.79 12.94 -14.00
CA ARG A 124 0.47 13.62 -14.36
C ARG A 124 0.81 14.80 -13.46
N LYS A 125 -0.19 15.63 -13.15
CA LYS A 125 0.03 16.93 -12.51
C LYS A 125 0.05 16.84 -10.99
N TRP A 126 -0.83 16.03 -10.42
CA TRP A 126 -1.15 16.04 -8.99
C TRP A 126 -0.80 14.74 -8.27
N CYS A 127 -0.57 13.64 -8.99
CA CYS A 127 -0.26 12.34 -8.38
C CYS A 127 1.14 11.81 -8.73
N ASN A 128 2.03 12.66 -9.25
CA ASN A 128 3.37 12.25 -9.64
C ASN A 128 4.19 11.77 -8.41
N PRO A 129 4.67 10.51 -8.38
CA PRO A 129 5.48 9.99 -7.28
C PRO A 129 6.89 10.57 -7.18
N ALA A 130 7.38 11.22 -8.23
CA ALA A 130 8.75 11.75 -8.28
C ALA A 130 8.79 13.10 -9.03
N PRO A 131 8.22 14.18 -8.46
CA PRO A 131 8.26 15.49 -9.09
C PRO A 131 9.67 16.10 -9.00
N LEU A 132 10.28 16.40 -10.16
CA LEU A 132 11.62 16.99 -10.25
C LEU A 132 11.62 18.53 -10.22
N ASN A 133 10.45 19.15 -10.06
CA ASN A 133 10.28 20.61 -10.04
C ASN A 133 10.44 21.21 -8.63
N GLY A 134 10.91 20.43 -7.66
CA GLY A 134 11.06 20.85 -6.26
C GLY A 134 9.76 20.94 -5.47
N SER A 135 8.61 20.52 -6.01
CA SER A 135 7.33 20.61 -5.28
C SER A 135 7.19 19.58 -4.16
N ALA A 136 7.97 18.50 -4.17
CA ALA A 136 7.98 17.48 -3.13
C ALA A 136 9.42 16.99 -2.87
N PRO A 137 10.28 17.83 -2.24
CA PRO A 137 11.70 17.51 -2.05
C PRO A 137 11.90 16.28 -1.16
N ASN A 138 10.93 15.96 -0.30
CA ASN A 138 11.01 14.82 0.62
C ASN A 138 10.70 13.48 -0.07
N LEU A 139 10.18 13.45 -1.31
CA LEU A 139 9.87 12.20 -2.01
C LEU A 139 11.08 11.59 -2.73
N VAL A 140 12.05 12.43 -3.11
CA VAL A 140 13.18 12.02 -3.94
C VAL A 140 14.47 12.58 -3.35
N VAL A 141 15.38 11.69 -2.97
CA VAL A 141 16.73 12.03 -2.50
C VAL A 141 17.72 11.93 -3.65
N VAL A 142 18.74 12.78 -3.63
CA VAL A 142 19.86 12.72 -4.58
C VAL A 142 20.98 11.90 -3.95
N GLU A 143 21.38 10.82 -4.62
CA GLU A 143 22.49 9.97 -4.22
C GLU A 143 23.56 10.01 -5.32
N LYS A 144 24.82 9.74 -4.99
CA LYS A 144 25.91 9.66 -5.98
C LYS A 144 26.19 8.19 -6.29
N ASP A 145 26.31 7.88 -7.57
CA ASP A 145 26.79 6.56 -7.97
C ASP A 145 28.28 6.40 -7.67
N LYS A 146 28.80 5.18 -7.84
CA LYS A 146 30.23 4.85 -7.71
C LYS A 146 31.17 5.66 -8.62
N HIS A 147 30.63 6.37 -9.60
CA HIS A 147 31.36 7.24 -10.52
C HIS A 147 31.18 8.73 -10.18
N GLY A 148 30.59 9.06 -9.02
CA GLY A 148 30.36 10.41 -8.55
C GLY A 148 29.21 11.14 -9.25
N ARG A 149 28.43 10.47 -10.12
CA ARG A 149 27.30 11.08 -10.82
C ARG A 149 26.06 11.06 -9.93
N SER A 150 25.39 12.19 -9.83
CA SER A 150 24.14 12.30 -9.09
C SER A 150 23.00 11.56 -9.81
N TYR A 151 22.29 10.72 -9.08
CA TYR A 151 21.03 10.11 -9.50
C TYR A 151 19.94 10.34 -8.45
N TYR A 152 18.69 10.32 -8.91
CA TYR A 152 17.53 10.50 -8.08
C TYR A 152 17.00 9.15 -7.61
N LYS A 153 16.82 8.99 -6.30
CA LYS A 153 16.28 7.78 -5.65
C LYS A 153 15.06 8.16 -4.83
N ARG A 154 14.08 7.25 -4.74
CA ARG A 154 12.92 7.48 -3.86
C ARG A 154 13.36 7.49 -2.41
N ALA A 155 12.86 8.44 -1.64
CA ALA A 155 13.16 8.57 -0.22
C ALA A 155 12.49 7.46 0.62
N PHE A 156 11.36 6.93 0.16
CA PHE A 156 10.52 6.00 0.91
C PHE A 156 10.18 4.76 0.09
N ASN A 157 9.90 3.67 0.81
CA ASN A 157 9.40 2.43 0.22
C ASN A 157 7.90 2.56 -0.10
N THR A 158 7.59 2.82 -1.37
CA THR A 158 6.20 2.85 -1.88
C THR A 158 5.66 1.45 -2.19
N GLN A 159 6.35 0.38 -1.80
CA GLN A 159 5.97 -1.02 -2.03
C GLN A 159 5.66 -1.77 -0.72
N ALA A 160 5.54 -1.04 0.39
CA ALA A 160 5.34 -1.63 1.71
C ALA A 160 4.00 -2.38 1.82
N CYS A 161 2.94 -1.85 1.21
CA CYS A 161 1.62 -2.50 1.19
C CYS A 161 1.64 -3.77 0.33
N GLU A 162 2.33 -3.76 -0.80
CA GLU A 162 2.46 -4.92 -1.70
C GLU A 162 3.27 -6.03 -1.04
N GLN A 163 4.33 -5.68 -0.31
CA GLN A 163 5.09 -6.63 0.51
C GLN A 163 4.22 -7.24 1.62
N LEU A 164 3.41 -6.42 2.31
CA LEU A 164 2.47 -6.90 3.31
C LEU A 164 1.40 -7.82 2.69
N ASN A 165 0.86 -7.46 1.53
CA ASN A 165 -0.12 -8.27 0.80
C ASN A 165 0.47 -9.63 0.41
N ALA A 166 1.73 -9.66 -0.07
CA ALA A 166 2.43 -10.90 -0.35
C ALA A 166 2.61 -11.77 0.91
N TRP A 167 2.94 -11.15 2.05
CA TRP A 167 3.04 -11.86 3.32
C TRP A 167 1.68 -12.42 3.79
N LEU A 168 0.61 -11.62 3.72
CA LEU A 168 -0.75 -12.06 4.03
C LEU A 168 -1.23 -13.18 3.10
N GLY A 169 -0.80 -13.18 1.84
CA GLY A 169 -1.08 -14.23 0.86
C GLY A 169 -0.66 -15.63 1.33
N GLY A 170 0.40 -15.73 2.15
CA GLY A 170 0.82 -17.00 2.76
C GLY A 170 -0.21 -17.62 3.72
N PHE A 171 -1.15 -16.82 4.24
CA PHE A 171 -2.16 -17.23 5.21
C PHE A 171 -3.57 -17.32 4.62
N GLU A 172 -3.70 -17.06 3.32
CA GLU A 172 -4.98 -16.99 2.61
C GLU A 172 -5.83 -18.26 2.81
N SER A 173 -5.19 -19.43 2.83
CA SER A 173 -5.86 -20.72 3.01
C SER A 173 -6.58 -20.87 4.37
N ILE A 174 -6.02 -20.29 5.42
CA ILE A 174 -6.57 -20.27 6.78
C ILE A 174 -7.67 -19.21 6.85
N LEU A 175 -7.37 -18.00 6.37
CA LEU A 175 -8.28 -16.85 6.35
C LEU A 175 -9.57 -17.12 5.56
N LYS A 176 -9.52 -17.91 4.47
CA LYS A 176 -10.71 -18.26 3.68
C LYS A 176 -11.68 -19.25 4.36
N ARG A 177 -11.23 -19.96 5.40
CA ARG A 177 -11.99 -21.06 6.03
C ARG A 177 -12.57 -20.70 7.40
N THR A 178 -12.29 -19.50 7.89
CA THR A 178 -12.67 -19.06 9.23
C THR A 178 -14.02 -18.33 9.24
N THR A 179 -14.68 -18.29 10.40
CA THR A 179 -15.89 -17.50 10.61
C THR A 179 -15.54 -16.01 10.65
N GLN A 180 -16.52 -15.13 10.44
CA GLN A 180 -16.27 -13.69 10.40
C GLN A 180 -15.59 -13.15 11.66
N GLY A 181 -16.04 -13.55 12.86
CA GLY A 181 -15.43 -13.10 14.11
C GLY A 181 -14.00 -13.61 14.29
N ASN A 182 -13.75 -14.87 13.95
CA ASN A 182 -12.42 -15.46 14.02
C ASN A 182 -11.48 -14.86 12.96
N PHE A 183 -12.00 -14.49 11.79
CA PHE A 183 -11.25 -13.78 10.75
C PHE A 183 -10.74 -12.45 11.28
N ASP A 184 -11.63 -11.62 11.86
CA ASP A 184 -11.26 -10.29 12.33
C ASP A 184 -10.22 -10.37 13.44
N TRP A 185 -10.43 -11.25 14.41
CA TRP A 185 -9.48 -11.47 15.49
C TRP A 185 -8.13 -11.97 14.96
N PHE A 186 -8.13 -12.99 14.10
CA PHE A 186 -6.90 -13.60 13.60
C PHE A 186 -6.10 -12.62 12.72
N LEU A 187 -6.75 -11.92 11.79
CA LEU A 187 -6.11 -10.90 10.97
C LEU A 187 -5.56 -9.77 11.83
N HIS A 188 -6.32 -9.26 12.80
CA HIS A 188 -5.84 -8.22 13.70
C HIS A 188 -4.61 -8.68 14.49
N SER A 189 -4.64 -9.88 15.07
CA SER A 189 -3.51 -10.45 15.79
C SER A 189 -2.28 -10.61 14.89
N MET A 190 -2.46 -11.13 13.67
CA MET A 190 -1.37 -11.28 12.71
C MET A 190 -0.70 -9.94 12.38
N LEU A 191 -1.49 -8.92 12.03
CA LEU A 191 -0.98 -7.59 11.70
C LEU A 191 -0.28 -6.96 12.91
N PHE A 192 -0.80 -7.16 14.12
CA PHE A 192 -0.16 -6.71 15.35
C PHE A 192 1.22 -7.36 15.57
N TYR A 193 1.33 -8.69 15.44
CA TYR A 193 2.61 -9.38 15.57
C TYR A 193 3.59 -9.00 14.46
N HIS A 194 3.12 -8.85 13.22
CA HIS A 194 3.93 -8.35 12.12
C HIS A 194 4.52 -6.98 12.43
N SER A 195 3.69 -6.01 12.83
CA SER A 195 4.14 -4.66 13.17
C SER A 195 5.16 -4.67 14.30
N ARG A 196 4.95 -5.46 15.35
CA ARG A 196 5.92 -5.63 16.44
C ARG A 196 7.26 -6.17 15.95
N TYR A 197 7.23 -7.25 15.16
CA TYR A 197 8.44 -7.84 14.58
C TYR A 197 9.20 -6.83 13.71
N VAL A 198 8.49 -6.08 12.86
CA VAL A 198 9.09 -5.03 12.03
C VAL A 198 9.75 -3.95 12.90
N MET A 199 9.07 -3.45 13.92
CA MET A 199 9.61 -2.44 14.82
C MET A 199 10.89 -2.93 15.53
N GLU A 200 10.86 -4.15 16.08
CA GLU A 200 12.02 -4.77 16.73
C GLU A 200 13.20 -4.93 15.77
N LYS A 201 12.93 -5.30 14.50
CA LYS A 201 13.95 -5.41 13.46
C LYS A 201 14.54 -4.05 13.08
N GLN A 202 13.72 -3.01 12.97
CA GLN A 202 14.20 -1.65 12.67
C GLN A 202 15.08 -1.10 13.80
N MET A 203 14.75 -1.39 15.07
CA MET A 203 15.56 -0.97 16.22
C MET A 203 16.96 -1.60 16.24
N LYS A 204 17.10 -2.82 15.71
CA LYS A 204 18.39 -3.53 15.63
C LYS A 204 19.23 -3.16 14.40
N ARG A 205 18.64 -2.42 13.45
CA ARG A 205 19.27 -2.14 12.15
C ARG A 205 20.53 -1.27 12.23
N PRO A 206 20.60 -0.20 13.05
CA PRO A 206 21.82 0.59 13.21
C PRO A 206 23.01 -0.27 13.66
N TYR A 207 22.78 -1.19 14.60
CA TYR A 207 23.80 -2.10 15.10
C TYR A 207 24.33 -3.08 14.03
N MET A 208 23.44 -3.56 13.14
CA MET A 208 23.84 -4.47 12.05
C MET A 208 24.50 -3.75 10.87
N GLU A 209 24.20 -2.47 10.63
CA GLU A 209 24.86 -1.66 9.61
C GLU A 209 26.27 -1.26 10.11
N GLU A 210 26.42 -0.91 11.40
CA GLU A 210 27.71 -0.68 12.05
C GLU A 210 28.62 -1.93 12.03
N GLU A 211 28.10 -3.12 12.34
CA GLU A 211 28.91 -4.36 12.28
C GLU A 211 29.35 -4.70 10.85
N LYS A 212 28.52 -4.41 9.84
CA LYS A 212 28.85 -4.67 8.43
C LYS A 212 29.85 -3.67 7.87
N ASP A 213 29.75 -2.39 8.24
CA ASP A 213 30.73 -1.39 7.84
C ASP A 213 32.11 -1.75 8.43
N VAL A 214 32.15 -2.20 9.68
CA VAL A 214 33.37 -2.69 10.33
C VAL A 214 33.92 -3.94 9.63
N GLU A 215 33.11 -4.96 9.31
CA GLU A 215 33.58 -6.12 8.54
C GLU A 215 34.08 -5.75 7.14
N SER A 216 33.42 -4.81 6.45
CA SER A 216 33.81 -4.39 5.10
C SER A 216 35.13 -3.62 5.07
N ASP A 217 35.45 -2.86 6.12
CA ASP A 217 36.74 -2.17 6.27
C ASP A 217 37.91 -3.14 6.53
N PHE A 218 37.64 -4.37 6.99
CA PHE A 218 38.65 -5.41 7.17
C PHE A 218 38.87 -6.29 5.93
N GLU A 219 37.97 -6.27 4.93
CA GLU A 219 38.07 -7.08 3.71
C GLU A 219 38.78 -6.37 2.54
N ASP A 220 39.05 -5.05 2.62
CA ASP A 220 39.74 -4.28 1.56
C ASP A 220 41.27 -4.17 1.74
N ASP A 221 41.83 -4.87 2.74
CA ASP A 221 43.27 -4.80 3.11
C ASP A 221 44.04 -6.12 2.86
N THR A 222 43.56 -7.00 1.97
CA THR A 222 44.27 -8.24 1.55
C THR A 222 44.40 -8.43 0.05
#